data_AF-A0A9D3M180-F1
#
_entry.id   AF-A0A9D3M180-F1
#
_cell.length_a   1.000
_cell.length_b   1.000
_cell.length_c   1.000
_cell.angle_alpha   90.00
_cell.angle_beta   90.00
_cell.angle_gamma   90.00
#
_symmetry.space_group_name_H-M   'P 1'
#
loop_
_entity.id
_entity.type
_entity.pdbx_description
1 polymer ?
#
loop_
_entity_poly.entity_id
_entity_poly.type
_entity_poly.pdbx_seq_one_letter_code
_entity_poly.pdbx_strand_id
1 'polypeptide(L)'
;MSPNCKLQRMGLNNCELTQKCCDIVASALQSSNSPLRDLDLSYNNLGDSGVELLCAGLMSPNCELQSLGLNSCDLTEKSCDIVAS
;
A
#
# COMPACT_ATOMS: atom_id res chain seq x y z
N MET A 1 -10.99 9.82 -6.81
CA MET A 1 -9.97 9.40 -7.80
C MET A 1 -10.42 9.80 -9.20
N SER A 2 -9.49 10.12 -10.10
CA SER A 2 -9.84 10.44 -11.49
C SER A 2 -10.37 9.17 -12.19
N PRO A 3 -11.57 9.23 -12.82
CA PRO A 3 -12.22 8.05 -13.40
C PRO A 3 -11.45 7.40 -14.56
N ASN A 4 -10.38 8.03 -15.04
CA ASN A 4 -9.54 7.55 -16.13
C ASN A 4 -8.05 7.51 -15.75
N CYS A 5 -7.72 7.31 -14.47
CA CYS A 5 -6.33 7.11 -14.07
C CYS A 5 -5.78 5.88 -14.80
N LYS A 6 -4.68 6.04 -15.55
CA LYS A 6 -4.00 4.95 -16.28
C LYS A 6 -2.67 4.54 -15.64
N LEU A 7 -2.40 5.06 -14.45
CA LEU A 7 -1.11 4.88 -13.78
C LEU A 7 -1.01 3.45 -13.23
N GLN A 8 -0.12 2.66 -13.83
CA GLN A 8 0.10 1.27 -13.43
C GLN A 8 1.23 1.13 -12.40
N ARG A 9 2.14 2.09 -12.32
CA ARG A 9 3.30 2.05 -11.43
C ARG A 9 3.45 3.37 -10.70
N MET A 10 3.58 3.30 -9.38
CA MET A 10 3.76 4.47 -8.54
C MET A 10 4.90 4.20 -7.55
N GLY A 11 5.94 5.03 -7.61
CA GLY A 11 7.01 5.05 -6.61
C GLY A 11 6.78 6.21 -5.66
N LEU A 12 6.64 5.90 -4.36
CA LEU A 12 6.60 6.86 -3.27
C LEU A 12 7.69 6.54 -2.23
N ASN A 13 8.77 5.91 -2.68
CA ASN A 13 9.86 5.55 -1.82
C ASN A 13 10.56 6.81 -1.27
N ASN A 14 10.93 6.78 0.02
CA ASN A 14 11.60 7.90 0.70
C ASN A 14 10.86 9.25 0.54
N CYS A 15 9.54 9.24 0.76
CA CYS A 15 8.67 10.41 0.64
C CYS A 15 8.18 10.93 2.00
N GLU A 16 8.82 10.52 3.09
CA GLU A 16 8.44 10.85 4.47
C GLU A 16 6.99 10.47 4.81
N LEU A 17 6.46 9.42 4.16
CA LEU A 17 5.13 8.92 4.45
C LEU A 17 5.10 8.33 5.86
N THR A 18 3.97 8.54 6.52
CA THR A 18 3.68 7.99 7.84
C THR A 18 2.51 7.02 7.76
N GLN A 19 2.27 6.27 8.83
CA GLN A 19 1.07 5.43 9.02
C GLN A 19 -0.22 6.08 8.50
N LYS A 20 -0.42 7.39 8.73
CA LYS A 20 -1.65 8.11 8.34
C LYS A 20 -1.90 8.12 6.82
N CYS A 21 -0.84 7.98 6.04
CA CYS A 21 -0.94 7.91 4.58
C CYS A 21 -1.45 6.53 4.12
N CYS A 22 -1.29 5.47 4.93
CA CYS A 22 -1.72 4.12 4.57
C CYS A 22 -3.23 4.02 4.40
N ASP A 23 -4.05 4.77 5.14
CA ASP A 23 -5.51 4.83 4.93
C ASP A 23 -5.87 5.34 3.54
N ILE A 24 -5.15 6.37 3.06
CA ILE A 24 -5.36 6.97 1.74
C ILE A 24 -4.93 5.98 0.65
N VAL A 25 -3.79 5.31 0.83
CA VAL A 25 -3.30 4.29 -0.10
C VAL A 25 -4.24 3.09 -0.13
N ALA A 26 -4.72 2.60 1.02
CA ALA A 26 -5.67 1.51 1.10
C ALA A 26 -6.98 1.87 0.38
N SER A 27 -7.51 3.07 0.60
CA SER A 27 -8.69 3.58 -0.11
C SER A 27 -8.47 3.65 -1.63
N ALA A 28 -7.25 4.02 -2.05
CA ALA A 28 -6.86 4.04 -3.46
C ALA A 28 -6.83 2.63 -4.08
N LEU A 29 -6.34 1.62 -3.34
CA LEU A 29 -6.31 0.22 -3.76
C LEU A 29 -7.71 -0.41 -3.84
N GLN A 30 -8.65 0.03 -2.99
CA GLN A 30 -10.03 -0.46 -2.99
C GLN A 30 -10.87 0.08 -4.16
N SER A 31 -10.42 1.13 -4.82
CA SER A 31 -11.13 1.79 -5.91
C SER A 31 -11.26 0.87 -7.12
N SER A 32 -12.50 0.67 -7.60
CA SER A 32 -12.85 -0.27 -8.69
C SER A 32 -12.13 -0.04 -10.02
N ASN A 33 -11.55 1.15 -10.21
CA ASN A 33 -10.93 1.57 -11.47
C ASN A 33 -9.45 1.92 -11.31
N SER A 34 -8.78 1.43 -10.26
CA SER A 34 -7.35 1.65 -10.11
C SER A 34 -6.58 0.62 -10.94
N PRO A 35 -5.88 1.00 -12.03
CA PRO A 35 -5.09 0.04 -12.81
C PRO A 35 -3.70 -0.20 -12.20
N LEU A 36 -3.48 0.20 -10.94
CA LEU A 36 -2.19 0.17 -10.28
C LEU A 36 -1.74 -1.29 -10.08
N ARG A 37 -0.58 -1.64 -10.62
CA ARG A 37 0.03 -2.97 -10.55
C ARG A 37 1.26 -2.99 -9.66
N ASP A 38 2.05 -1.91 -9.64
CA ASP A 38 3.25 -1.81 -8.82
C ASP A 38 3.22 -0.55 -7.95
N LEU A 39 3.45 -0.75 -6.66
CA LEU A 39 3.55 0.33 -5.68
C LEU A 39 4.80 0.14 -4.84
N ASP A 40 5.69 1.12 -4.85
CA ASP A 40 6.86 1.13 -3.97
C ASP A 40 6.68 2.18 -2.87
N LEU A 41 6.56 1.71 -1.62
CA LEU A 41 6.48 2.54 -0.42
C LEU A 41 7.74 2.41 0.44
N SER A 42 8.81 1.81 -0.08
CA SER A 42 10.05 1.58 0.68
C SER A 42 10.63 2.86 1.28
N TYR A 43 11.35 2.75 2.39
CA TYR A 43 12.00 3.86 3.09
C TYR A 43 11.01 4.91 3.62
N ASN A 44 9.84 4.48 4.12
CA ASN A 44 8.87 5.35 4.78
C ASN A 44 8.52 4.81 6.17
N ASN A 45 8.23 5.68 7.13
CA ASN A 45 7.94 5.25 8.50
C ASN A 45 6.47 4.82 8.67
N LEU A 46 6.10 3.68 8.09
CA LEU A 46 4.72 3.20 8.07
C LEU A 46 4.35 2.42 9.35
N GLY A 47 5.30 1.65 9.87
CA GLY A 47 5.10 0.74 11.01
C GLY A 47 4.12 -0.39 10.72
N ASP A 48 4.00 -1.33 11.67
CA ASP A 48 3.10 -2.49 11.55
C ASP A 48 1.63 -2.09 11.31
N SER A 49 1.17 -1.03 11.98
CA SER A 49 -0.18 -0.50 11.79
C SER A 49 -0.42 0.04 10.38
N GLY A 50 0.63 0.55 9.72
CA GLY A 50 0.54 0.96 8.33
C GLY A 50 0.32 -0.25 7.40
N VAL A 51 0.97 -1.38 7.69
CA VAL A 51 0.79 -2.63 6.94
C VAL A 51 -0.60 -3.22 7.15
N GLU A 52 -1.13 -3.19 8.36
CA GLU A 52 -2.50 -3.62 8.66
C GLU A 52 -3.54 -2.90 7.78
N LEU A 53 -3.41 -1.57 7.68
CA LEU A 53 -4.28 -0.75 6.83
C LEU A 53 -4.10 -1.07 5.33
N LEU A 54 -2.85 -1.24 4.88
CA LEU A 54 -2.57 -1.63 3.51
C LEU A 54 -3.17 -3.00 3.17
N CYS A 55 -3.07 -3.99 4.07
CA CYS A 55 -3.66 -5.32 3.90
C CYS A 55 -5.18 -5.25 3.71
N ALA A 56 -5.89 -4.40 4.47
CA ALA A 56 -7.33 -4.18 4.26
C ALA A 56 -7.64 -3.65 2.84
N GLY A 57 -6.76 -2.83 2.28
CA GLY A 57 -6.85 -2.40 0.89
C GLY A 57 -6.56 -3.51 -0.13
N LEU A 58 -5.52 -4.30 0.14
CA LEU A 58 -5.08 -5.41 -0.72
C LEU A 58 -6.11 -6.55 -0.80
N MET A 59 -6.86 -6.81 0.27
CA MET A 59 -7.91 -7.83 0.32
C MET A 59 -9.18 -7.44 -0.46
N SER A 60 -9.26 -6.20 -0.97
CA SER A 60 -10.39 -5.78 -1.79
C SER A 60 -10.47 -6.58 -3.09
N PRO A 61 -11.67 -7.02 -3.52
CA PRO A 61 -11.83 -7.68 -4.82
C PRO A 61 -11.50 -6.76 -6.00
N ASN A 62 -11.42 -5.45 -5.77
CA ASN A 62 -11.05 -4.46 -6.77
C ASN A 62 -9.53 -4.22 -6.84
N CYS A 63 -8.77 -4.74 -5.87
CA CYS A 63 -7.33 -4.52 -5.83
C CYS A 63 -6.65 -5.31 -6.94
N GLU A 64 -5.93 -4.59 -7.78
CA GLU A 64 -5.27 -5.11 -8.97
C GLU A 64 -3.74 -5.16 -8.82
N LEU A 65 -3.23 -4.83 -7.63
CA LEU A 65 -1.81 -4.72 -7.33
C LEU A 65 -1.13 -6.09 -7.38
N GLN A 66 0.05 -6.14 -8.02
CA GLN A 66 0.88 -7.33 -8.20
C GLN A 66 2.18 -7.26 -7.40
N SER A 67 2.69 -6.06 -7.17
CA SER A 67 3.94 -5.83 -6.44
C SER A 67 3.78 -4.69 -5.44
N LEU A 68 4.21 -4.92 -4.20
CA LEU A 68 4.27 -3.94 -3.13
C LEU A 68 5.67 -3.94 -2.51
N GLY A 69 6.35 -2.80 -2.57
CA GLY A 69 7.64 -2.57 -1.89
C GLY A 69 7.47 -1.96 -0.51
N LEU A 70 8.01 -2.61 0.52
CA LEU A 70 7.98 -2.15 1.92
C LEU A 70 9.35 -2.21 2.60
N ASN A 71 10.44 -2.12 1.82
CA ASN A 71 11.78 -2.20 2.40
C ASN A 71 12.01 -1.02 3.34
N SER A 72 12.63 -1.25 4.50
CA SER A 72 12.94 -0.20 5.47
C SER A 72 11.72 0.64 5.90
N CYS A 73 10.58 -0.03 6.18
CA CYS A 73 9.34 0.63 6.58
C CYS A 73 9.02 0.62 8.10
N ASP A 74 10.04 0.39 8.94
CA ASP A 74 9.92 0.23 10.40
C ASP A 74 8.98 -0.91 10.82
N LEU A 75 9.06 -2.03 10.10
CA LEU A 75 8.25 -3.22 10.34
C LEU A 75 8.90 -4.13 11.38
N THR A 76 8.09 -4.70 12.26
CA THR A 76 8.52 -5.71 13.23
C THR A 76 7.99 -7.10 12.85
N GLU A 77 8.31 -8.11 13.64
CA GLU A 77 7.82 -9.48 13.45
C GLU A 77 6.29 -9.59 13.41
N LYS A 78 5.56 -8.64 14.01
CA LYS A 78 4.08 -8.60 13.96
C LYS A 78 3.57 -8.47 12.53
N SER A 79 4.31 -7.80 11.65
CA SER A 79 3.95 -7.68 10.25
C SER A 79 3.91 -9.04 9.55
N CYS A 80 4.69 -10.04 9.99
CA CYS A 80 4.63 -11.40 9.43
C CYS A 80 3.27 -12.07 9.65
N ASP A 81 2.68 -11.89 10.83
CA ASP A 81 1.36 -12.44 11.15
C ASP A 81 0.28 -11.74 10.32
N ILE A 82 0.38 -10.41 10.17
CA ILE A 82 -0.56 -9.59 9.39
C ILE A 82 -0.58 -10.02 7.91
N VAL A 83 0.59 -10.24 7.29
CA VAL A 83 0.66 -10.59 5.86
C VAL A 83 0.38 -12.07 5.58
N ALA A 84 0.51 -12.95 6.57
CA ALA A 84 0.22 -14.37 6.42
C ALA A 84 -1.27 -14.72 6.60
N SER A 85 -2.06 -13.76 7.10
CA SER A 85 -3.51 -13.87 7.36
C SER A 85 -4.34 -13.74 6.10
#